data_AF-A0A0Q9YVH8-F1
#
_entry.id   AF-A0A0Q9YVH8-F1
#
_cell.length_a   1.000
_cell.length_b   1.000
_cell.length_c   1.000
_cell.angle_alpha   90.00
_cell.angle_beta   90.00
_cell.angle_gamma   90.00
#
_symmetry.space_group_name_H-M   'P 1'
#
loop_
_entity.id
_entity.type
_entity.pdbx_description
1 polymer ?
#
loop_
_entity_poly.entity_id
_entity_poly.type
_entity_poly.pdbx_seq_one_letter_code
_entity_poly.pdbx_strand_id
1 'polypeptide(L)'
;MKLDSLQVLHLRSFNKKGEETNPLIDFKETVKPFAPMTCARHVYIFTETAGYDIDSLYNYLKEHSEKCEWFTGKEAYSFLLRWAVGAESYKLDSNDHFVLGSIRDSWNYSHIHLPSGSTLFYFMPILFKDAKNIRHLIQTSELGEKNTKEILLHMCENCADSRGLEQEPAYDELLKQNQHYIEAAQEQFINEKLKKATKTMEALNARAPEILLPSSPSPMLKFRANLGAALIKRQLQAPTEFSKGRSIEPF
;
A
#
# COMPACT_ATOMS: atom_id res chain seq x y z
N MET A 1 -20.42 2.48 -4.06
CA MET A 1 -19.32 2.02 -3.18
C MET A 1 -19.55 2.65 -1.82
N LYS A 2 -19.78 1.87 -0.75
CA LYS A 2 -19.97 2.47 0.58
C LYS A 2 -18.65 3.03 1.11
N LEU A 3 -18.59 4.35 1.30
CA LEU A 3 -17.42 5.01 1.85
C LEU A 3 -17.33 4.89 3.37
N ASP A 4 -18.42 4.52 4.05
CA ASP A 4 -18.59 4.61 5.51
C ASP A 4 -17.47 3.93 6.33
N SER A 5 -16.89 2.86 5.79
CA SER A 5 -15.80 2.14 6.45
C SER A 5 -14.42 2.75 6.18
N LEU A 6 -14.25 3.55 5.14
CA LEU A 6 -12.96 4.14 4.78
C LEU A 6 -12.52 5.15 5.83
N GLN A 7 -11.27 5.00 6.28
CA GLN A 7 -10.66 5.86 7.28
C GLN A 7 -9.26 6.25 6.84
N VAL A 8 -8.89 7.49 7.17
CA VAL A 8 -7.58 8.04 6.87
C VAL A 8 -7.05 8.79 8.09
N LEU A 9 -5.88 8.38 8.55
CA LEU A 9 -5.11 9.09 9.55
C LEU A 9 -3.94 9.80 8.86
N HIS A 10 -3.92 11.13 8.96
CA HIS A 10 -2.94 12.00 8.32
C HIS A 10 -2.11 12.74 9.36
N LEU A 11 -0.79 12.52 9.31
CA LEU A 11 0.18 13.17 10.18
C LEU A 11 1.18 14.01 9.38
N ARG A 12 1.51 15.19 9.91
CA ARG A 12 2.65 16.01 9.47
C ARG A 12 3.70 16.11 10.57
N SER A 13 4.97 16.00 10.17
CA SER A 13 6.12 16.17 11.05
C SER A 13 6.04 15.32 12.33
N PHE A 14 5.70 14.03 12.20
CA PHE A 14 5.60 13.12 13.34
C PHE A 14 6.99 12.85 13.95
N ASN A 15 7.22 13.37 15.16
CA ASN A 15 8.50 13.23 15.84
C ASN A 15 8.58 11.86 16.52
N LYS A 16 9.36 10.94 15.95
CA LYS A 16 9.58 9.58 16.49
C LYS A 16 10.44 9.54 17.78
N LYS A 17 10.51 10.60 18.57
CA LYS A 17 11.41 10.62 19.74
C LYS A 17 10.90 9.68 20.85
N GLY A 18 11.37 8.44 20.79
CA GLY A 18 12.01 7.78 21.93
C GLY A 18 11.14 7.04 22.95
N GLU A 19 9.82 7.05 22.86
CA GLU A 19 9.01 6.28 23.81
C GLU A 19 8.95 4.80 23.39
N GLU A 20 9.33 3.91 24.32
CA GLU A 20 9.31 2.45 24.15
C GLU A 20 7.89 1.89 23.93
N THR A 21 6.84 2.71 24.11
CA THR A 21 5.43 2.35 23.94
C THR A 21 4.74 3.31 22.96
N ASN A 22 5.19 3.34 21.70
CA ASN A 22 4.50 4.10 20.65
C ASN A 22 3.30 3.29 20.11
N PRO A 23 2.03 3.65 20.42
CA PRO A 23 0.85 2.89 20.00
C PRO A 23 0.71 2.82 18.46
N LEU A 24 1.37 3.71 17.72
CA LEU A 24 1.40 3.64 16.25
C LEU A 24 2.08 2.37 15.72
N ILE A 25 3.00 1.76 16.48
CA ILE A 25 3.63 0.49 16.11
C ILE A 25 2.57 -0.62 16.19
N ASP A 26 1.91 -0.75 17.33
CA ASP A 26 0.85 -1.75 17.56
C ASP A 26 -0.29 -1.59 16.56
N PHE A 27 -0.67 -0.34 16.24
CA PHE A 27 -1.66 -0.03 15.22
C PHE A 27 -1.26 -0.60 13.85
N LYS A 28 0.00 -0.40 13.44
CA LYS A 28 0.48 -0.89 12.14
C LYS A 28 0.49 -2.41 12.06
N GLU A 29 0.84 -3.07 13.15
CA GLU A 29 0.88 -4.53 13.22
C GLU A 29 -0.52 -5.15 13.26
N THR A 30 -1.44 -4.51 13.99
CA THR A 30 -2.82 -4.99 14.19
C THR A 30 -3.71 -4.67 13.00
N VAL A 31 -3.78 -3.39 12.60
CA VAL A 31 -4.70 -2.89 11.57
C VAL A 31 -4.13 -3.09 10.16
N LYS A 32 -2.80 -3.15 10.03
CA LYS A 32 -2.09 -3.27 8.74
C LYS A 32 -2.60 -2.27 7.70
N PRO A 33 -2.59 -0.95 8.01
CA PRO A 33 -3.05 0.07 7.08
C PRO A 33 -2.15 0.13 5.84
N PHE A 34 -2.71 0.54 4.71
CA PHE A 34 -1.89 1.01 3.59
C PHE A 34 -1.26 2.35 3.96
N ALA A 35 0.07 2.41 3.97
CA ALA A 35 0.83 3.54 4.52
C ALA A 35 1.77 4.17 3.48
N PRO A 36 1.24 4.87 2.45
CA PRO A 36 2.08 5.62 1.51
C PRO A 36 2.78 6.77 2.25
N MET A 37 4.05 6.57 2.57
CA MET A 37 4.86 7.54 3.32
C MET A 37 5.67 8.42 2.37
N THR A 38 5.69 9.71 2.66
CA THR A 38 6.66 10.66 2.11
C THR A 38 7.49 11.25 3.25
N CYS A 39 8.58 11.95 2.95
CA CYS A 39 9.46 12.53 3.96
C CYS A 39 8.75 13.51 4.91
N ALA A 40 7.64 14.13 4.46
CA ALA A 40 6.93 15.18 5.20
C ALA A 40 5.52 14.79 5.63
N ARG A 41 5.00 13.64 5.15
CA ARG A 41 3.61 13.24 5.35
C ARG A 41 3.51 11.75 5.58
N HIS A 42 2.85 11.38 6.68
CA HIS A 42 2.43 10.01 6.93
C HIS A 42 0.92 9.95 6.72
N VAL A 43 0.48 9.11 5.79
CA VAL A 43 -0.93 8.83 5.56
C VAL A 43 -1.14 7.35 5.81
N TYR A 44 -2.07 7.00 6.69
CA TYR A 44 -2.50 5.63 6.95
C TYR A 44 -3.93 5.47 6.48
N ILE A 45 -4.16 4.55 5.56
CA ILE A 45 -5.44 4.29 4.90
C ILE A 45 -5.90 2.90 5.33
N PHE A 46 -7.08 2.81 5.91
CA PHE A 46 -7.62 1.56 6.46
C PHE A 46 -9.14 1.59 6.43
N THR A 47 -9.76 0.42 6.56
CA THR A 47 -11.22 0.27 6.48
C THR A 47 -11.81 -0.47 7.67
N GLU A 48 -11.01 -1.31 8.31
CA GLU A 48 -11.38 -2.06 9.50
C GLU A 48 -10.38 -1.76 10.59
N THR A 49 -10.84 -1.67 11.83
CA THR A 49 -9.96 -1.43 12.98
C THR A 49 -9.55 -2.73 13.66
N ALA A 50 -10.14 -3.88 13.30
CA ALA A 50 -9.91 -5.17 13.97
C ALA A 50 -10.06 -5.10 15.50
N GLY A 51 -10.94 -4.23 16.00
CA GLY A 51 -11.13 -3.99 17.43
C GLY A 51 -10.08 -3.08 18.09
N TYR A 52 -9.16 -2.51 17.29
CA TYR A 52 -8.17 -1.56 17.75
C TYR A 52 -8.83 -0.22 18.14
N ASP A 53 -8.40 0.34 19.27
CA ASP A 53 -8.88 1.63 19.79
C ASP A 53 -8.22 2.79 19.04
N ILE A 54 -8.89 3.25 17.97
CA ILE A 54 -8.43 4.36 17.13
C ILE A 54 -8.50 5.69 17.86
N ASP A 55 -9.47 5.88 18.77
CA ASP A 55 -9.62 7.14 19.50
C ASP A 55 -8.43 7.40 20.42
N SER A 56 -7.98 6.38 21.16
CA SER A 56 -6.78 6.47 22.00
C SER A 56 -5.52 6.76 21.18
N LEU A 57 -5.36 6.09 20.03
CA LEU A 57 -4.25 6.35 19.11
C LEU A 57 -4.30 7.78 18.56
N TYR A 58 -5.47 8.26 18.14
CA TYR A 58 -5.64 9.60 17.58
C TYR A 58 -5.25 10.68 18.59
N ASN A 59 -5.71 10.54 19.84
CA ASN A 59 -5.38 11.46 20.93
C ASN A 59 -3.87 11.49 21.19
N TYR A 60 -3.22 10.32 21.28
CA TYR A 60 -1.77 10.24 21.41
C TYR A 60 -1.06 10.95 20.26
N LEU A 61 -1.44 10.67 19.00
CA LEU A 61 -0.78 11.25 17.83
C LEU A 61 -0.98 12.76 17.71
N LYS A 62 -2.10 13.28 18.20
CA LYS A 62 -2.39 14.73 18.23
C LYS A 62 -1.43 15.48 19.14
N GLU A 63 -1.00 14.88 20.24
CA GLU A 63 -0.01 15.47 21.15
C GLU A 63 1.43 15.39 20.60
N HIS A 64 1.69 14.44 19.70
CA HIS A 64 3.04 14.10 19.22
C HIS A 64 3.33 14.47 17.76
N SER A 65 2.43 15.20 17.10
CA SER A 65 2.62 15.66 15.72
C SER A 65 2.24 17.13 15.56
N GLU A 66 2.87 17.82 14.60
CA GLU A 66 2.52 19.21 14.27
C GLU A 66 1.09 19.32 13.75
N LYS A 67 0.65 18.30 13.01
CA LYS A 67 -0.72 18.19 12.51
C LYS A 67 -1.15 16.72 12.54
N CYS A 68 -2.29 16.46 13.19
CA CYS A 68 -2.97 15.17 13.23
C CYS A 68 -4.42 15.33 12.81
N GLU A 69 -4.80 14.73 11.69
CA GLU A 69 -6.16 14.73 11.18
C GLU A 69 -6.63 13.28 11.00
N TRP A 70 -7.86 13.02 11.44
CA TRP A 70 -8.54 11.75 11.21
C TRP A 70 -9.82 12.03 10.43
N PHE A 71 -9.91 11.39 9.27
CA PHE A 71 -11.06 11.49 8.37
C PHE A 71 -11.70 10.12 8.26
N THR A 72 -13.02 10.10 8.16
CA THR A 72 -13.83 8.89 7.94
C THR A 72 -14.70 9.09 6.70
N GLY A 73 -15.27 8.01 6.15
CA GLY A 73 -16.33 8.11 5.17
C GLY A 73 -15.97 8.91 3.91
N LYS A 74 -16.87 9.84 3.59
CA LYS A 74 -16.74 10.74 2.44
C LYS A 74 -15.55 11.69 2.61
N GLU A 75 -15.33 12.19 3.82
CA GLU A 75 -14.25 13.10 4.15
C GLU A 75 -12.88 12.44 3.90
N ALA A 76 -12.76 11.16 4.27
CA ALA A 76 -11.57 10.36 4.01
C ALA A 76 -11.30 10.27 2.50
N TYR A 77 -12.33 9.93 1.72
CA TYR A 77 -12.21 9.81 0.27
C TYR A 77 -11.87 11.15 -0.41
N SER A 78 -12.55 12.24 -0.01
CA SER A 78 -12.28 13.59 -0.50
C SER A 78 -10.84 14.01 -0.21
N PHE A 79 -10.32 13.76 1.00
CA PHE A 79 -8.93 14.01 1.32
C PHE A 79 -7.98 13.22 0.42
N LEU A 80 -8.23 11.92 0.21
CA LEU A 80 -7.38 11.09 -0.65
C LEU A 80 -7.39 11.58 -2.09
N LEU A 81 -8.53 12.00 -2.63
CA LEU A 81 -8.61 12.59 -3.96
C LEU A 81 -7.79 13.87 -4.04
N ARG A 82 -8.01 14.83 -3.14
CA ARG A 82 -7.25 16.10 -3.07
C ARG A 82 -5.76 15.84 -2.99
N TRP A 83 -5.35 14.84 -2.21
CA TRP A 83 -3.96 14.48 -2.11
C TRP A 83 -3.43 13.86 -3.41
N ALA A 84 -4.11 12.87 -3.97
CA ALA A 84 -3.70 12.17 -5.18
C ALA A 84 -3.60 13.10 -6.41
N VAL A 85 -4.50 14.08 -6.52
CA VAL A 85 -4.46 15.08 -7.60
C VAL A 85 -3.42 16.18 -7.37
N GLY A 86 -2.72 16.17 -6.23
CA GLY A 86 -1.67 17.14 -5.91
C GLY A 86 -2.16 18.45 -5.30
N ALA A 87 -3.46 18.58 -5.01
CA ALA A 87 -4.05 19.79 -4.42
C ALA A 87 -3.55 20.06 -2.99
N GLU A 88 -3.03 19.02 -2.33
CA GLU A 88 -2.45 19.11 -0.99
C GLU A 88 -0.93 19.42 -0.98
N SER A 89 -0.31 19.67 -2.14
CA SER A 89 1.12 19.96 -2.22
C SER A 89 1.41 21.43 -1.92
N TYR A 90 2.22 21.66 -0.89
CA TYR A 90 2.67 23.00 -0.50
C TYR A 90 3.82 23.53 -1.36
N LYS A 91 4.52 22.65 -2.11
CA LYS A 91 5.71 23.02 -2.89
C LYS A 91 5.41 23.49 -4.30
N LEU A 92 4.31 23.03 -4.88
CA LEU A 92 3.96 23.23 -6.29
C LEU A 92 2.59 23.91 -6.43
N ASP A 93 2.28 24.85 -5.52
CA ASP A 93 1.02 25.61 -5.52
C ASP A 93 -0.22 24.77 -5.78
N SER A 94 -0.32 23.62 -5.10
CA SER A 94 -1.46 22.69 -5.23
C SER A 94 -1.62 22.05 -6.62
N ASN A 95 -0.51 21.87 -7.37
CA ASN A 95 -0.50 21.29 -8.72
C ASN A 95 0.54 20.17 -8.91
N ASP A 96 0.82 19.39 -7.86
CA ASP A 96 1.83 18.32 -7.94
C ASP A 96 1.31 17.07 -8.66
N HIS A 97 1.72 16.85 -9.91
CA HIS A 97 1.24 15.71 -10.72
C HIS A 97 1.96 14.40 -10.42
N PHE A 98 3.04 14.44 -9.64
CA PHE A 98 3.81 13.26 -9.30
C PHE A 98 3.22 12.49 -8.11
N VAL A 99 2.32 13.12 -7.34
CA VAL A 99 1.73 12.50 -6.14
C VAL A 99 0.97 11.22 -6.50
N LEU A 100 0.11 11.25 -7.52
CA LEU A 100 -0.63 10.06 -7.95
C LEU A 100 0.32 8.91 -8.33
N GLY A 101 1.38 9.20 -9.08
CA GLY A 101 2.39 8.20 -9.44
C GLY A 101 3.05 7.60 -8.20
N SER A 102 3.45 8.43 -7.25
CA SER A 102 4.10 8.01 -6.01
C SER A 102 3.19 7.14 -5.12
N ILE A 103 1.90 7.48 -5.02
CA ILE A 103 0.91 6.67 -4.28
C ILE A 103 0.73 5.31 -4.98
N ARG A 104 0.62 5.30 -6.33
CA ARG A 104 0.45 4.07 -7.10
C ARG A 104 1.65 3.14 -6.98
N ASP A 105 2.87 3.68 -7.03
CA ASP A 105 4.08 2.89 -6.85
C ASP A 105 4.16 2.31 -5.44
N SER A 106 3.79 3.10 -4.43
CA SER A 106 3.68 2.63 -3.04
C SER A 106 2.65 1.51 -2.90
N TRP A 107 1.49 1.65 -3.56
CA TRP A 107 0.44 0.63 -3.59
C TRP A 107 0.95 -0.67 -4.21
N ASN A 108 1.55 -0.60 -5.41
CA ASN A 108 2.09 -1.76 -6.11
C ASN A 108 3.14 -2.52 -5.29
N TYR A 109 3.91 -1.82 -4.46
CA TYR A 109 4.91 -2.45 -3.60
C TYR A 109 4.33 -3.06 -2.31
N SER A 110 3.33 -2.42 -1.70
CA SER A 110 2.91 -2.72 -0.32
C SER A 110 1.57 -3.44 -0.20
N HIS A 111 0.72 -3.44 -1.23
CA HIS A 111 -0.60 -4.09 -1.18
C HIS A 111 -0.52 -5.59 -0.89
N ILE A 112 0.59 -6.23 -1.26
CA ILE A 112 0.85 -7.67 -0.98
C ILE A 112 0.90 -8.00 0.52
N HIS A 113 1.08 -6.99 1.37
CA HIS A 113 1.14 -7.13 2.82
C HIS A 113 -0.20 -6.83 3.52
N LEU A 114 -1.21 -6.41 2.75
CA LEU A 114 -2.54 -6.18 3.27
C LEU A 114 -3.25 -7.53 3.52
N PRO A 115 -4.16 -7.60 4.50
CA PRO A 115 -4.98 -8.78 4.72
C PRO A 115 -5.72 -9.21 3.46
N SER A 116 -5.79 -10.52 3.21
CA SER A 116 -6.64 -11.09 2.15
C SER A 116 -8.09 -10.66 2.37
N GLY A 117 -8.72 -10.13 1.32
CA GLY A 117 -10.08 -9.58 1.43
C GLY A 117 -10.15 -8.16 1.99
N SER A 118 -9.02 -7.44 2.09
CA SER A 118 -9.06 -6.01 2.41
C SER A 118 -9.90 -5.23 1.39
N THR A 119 -10.88 -4.48 1.87
CA THR A 119 -11.71 -3.61 1.00
C THR A 119 -10.88 -2.51 0.31
N LEU A 120 -9.65 -2.25 0.77
CA LEU A 120 -8.71 -1.34 0.10
C LEU A 120 -8.36 -1.77 -1.33
N PHE A 121 -8.41 -3.08 -1.63
CA PHE A 121 -8.21 -3.59 -2.99
C PHE A 121 -9.21 -3.03 -4.01
N TYR A 122 -10.35 -2.53 -3.53
CA TYR A 122 -11.39 -1.92 -4.34
C TYR A 122 -11.29 -0.41 -4.34
N PHE A 123 -11.07 0.19 -3.15
CA PHE A 123 -10.98 1.65 -3.01
C PHE A 123 -9.83 2.24 -3.84
N MET A 124 -8.66 1.60 -3.82
CA MET A 124 -7.45 2.19 -4.40
C MET A 124 -7.50 2.27 -5.93
N PRO A 125 -7.90 1.23 -6.69
CA PRO A 125 -8.10 1.36 -8.14
C PRO A 125 -9.11 2.43 -8.53
N ILE A 126 -10.22 2.56 -7.78
CA ILE A 126 -11.24 3.58 -8.03
C ILE A 126 -10.67 4.97 -7.77
N LEU A 127 -9.98 5.17 -6.63
CA LEU A 127 -9.26 6.40 -6.32
C LEU A 127 -8.28 6.79 -7.44
N PHE A 128 -7.50 5.85 -7.96
CA PHE A 128 -6.55 6.12 -9.04
C PHE A 128 -7.23 6.54 -10.34
N LYS A 129 -8.34 5.87 -10.68
CA LYS A 129 -9.14 6.21 -11.86
C LYS A 129 -9.73 7.61 -11.73
N ASP A 130 -10.34 7.91 -10.59
CA ASP A 130 -11.01 9.19 -10.34
C ASP A 130 -9.99 10.34 -10.29
N ALA A 131 -8.87 10.17 -9.58
CA ALA A 131 -7.78 11.16 -9.56
C ALA A 131 -7.19 11.41 -10.96
N LYS A 132 -6.99 10.35 -11.76
CA LYS A 132 -6.51 10.47 -13.15
C LYS A 132 -7.50 11.27 -14.01
N ASN A 133 -8.78 10.99 -13.89
CA ASN A 133 -9.83 11.68 -14.66
C ASN A 133 -9.91 13.17 -14.30
N ILE A 134 -9.89 13.50 -13.01
CA ILE A 134 -9.88 14.90 -12.54
C ILE A 134 -8.67 15.64 -13.10
N ARG A 135 -7.47 15.03 -13.05
CA ARG A 135 -6.26 15.64 -13.60
C ARG A 135 -6.34 15.84 -15.11
N HIS A 136 -6.84 14.84 -15.83
CA HIS A 136 -6.99 14.93 -17.28
C HIS A 136 -7.92 16.08 -17.69
N LEU A 137 -9.07 16.22 -17.03
CA LEU A 137 -10.05 17.29 -17.30
C LEU A 137 -9.45 18.69 -17.11
N ILE A 138 -8.64 18.87 -16.07
CA ILE A 138 -8.00 20.17 -15.81
C ILE A 138 -6.93 20.48 -16.85
N GLN A 139 -6.14 19.48 -17.24
CA GLN A 139 -5.09 19.65 -18.24
C GLN A 139 -5.65 19.96 -19.63
N THR A 140 -6.84 19.44 -19.96
CA THR A 140 -7.48 19.68 -21.26
C THR A 140 -8.39 20.90 -21.27
N SER A 141 -8.78 21.42 -20.11
CA SER A 141 -9.51 22.68 -19.99
C SER A 141 -8.59 23.90 -20.12
N GLU A 142 -9.09 24.99 -20.72
CA GLU A 142 -8.42 26.31 -20.71
C GLU A 142 -8.26 26.91 -19.28
N LEU A 143 -8.77 26.21 -18.26
CA LEU A 143 -8.72 26.58 -16.85
C LEU A 143 -7.36 26.27 -16.18
N GLY A 144 -6.44 25.60 -16.88
CA GLY A 144 -5.14 25.18 -16.34
C GLY A 144 -4.26 26.32 -15.79
N GLU A 145 -4.54 27.58 -16.15
CA GLU A 145 -3.70 28.73 -15.80
C GLU A 145 -4.26 29.67 -14.71
N LYS A 146 -5.56 29.66 -14.41
CA LYS A 146 -6.18 30.55 -13.40
C LYS A 146 -7.23 29.78 -12.57
N ASN A 147 -7.06 29.74 -11.25
CA ASN A 147 -7.92 29.08 -10.25
C ASN A 147 -7.91 27.53 -10.21
N THR A 148 -6.83 26.90 -10.68
CA THR A 148 -6.65 25.44 -10.69
C THR A 148 -6.92 24.77 -9.33
N LYS A 149 -6.57 25.43 -8.22
CA LYS A 149 -6.76 24.87 -6.87
C LYS A 149 -8.22 24.76 -6.46
N GLU A 150 -9.00 25.84 -6.54
CA GLU A 150 -10.41 25.82 -6.13
C GLU A 150 -11.22 24.85 -6.99
N ILE A 151 -10.93 24.80 -8.28
CA ILE A 151 -11.54 23.85 -9.22
C ILE A 151 -11.17 22.42 -8.82
N LEU A 152 -9.90 22.13 -8.53
CA LEU A 152 -9.47 20.81 -8.04
C LEU A 152 -10.24 20.39 -6.79
N LEU A 153 -10.34 21.28 -5.81
CA LEU A 153 -11.04 21.02 -4.55
C LEU A 153 -12.52 20.68 -4.82
N HIS A 154 -13.21 21.52 -5.61
CA HIS A 154 -14.62 21.30 -5.92
C HIS A 154 -14.85 20.00 -6.71
N MET A 155 -13.98 19.68 -7.67
CA MET A 155 -14.06 18.42 -8.42
C MET A 155 -13.84 17.20 -7.52
N CYS A 156 -12.93 17.28 -6.55
CA CYS A 156 -12.71 16.21 -5.58
C CYS A 156 -13.94 16.00 -4.68
N GLU A 157 -14.54 17.08 -4.20
CA GLU A 157 -15.75 17.04 -3.37
C GLU A 157 -16.92 16.44 -4.16
N ASN A 158 -17.21 16.94 -5.37
CA ASN A 158 -18.29 16.39 -6.21
C ASN A 158 -18.09 14.90 -6.53
N CYS A 159 -16.84 14.49 -6.76
CA CYS A 159 -16.51 13.09 -7.00
C CYS A 159 -16.76 12.24 -5.76
N ALA A 160 -16.33 12.70 -4.58
CA ALA A 160 -16.60 12.01 -3.32
C ALA A 160 -18.11 11.90 -3.02
N ASP A 161 -18.87 12.97 -3.29
CA ASP A 161 -20.33 13.02 -3.13
C ASP A 161 -21.02 12.00 -4.03
N SER A 162 -20.61 11.95 -5.29
CA SER A 162 -21.14 10.99 -6.26
C SER A 162 -20.87 9.54 -5.81
N ARG A 163 -19.67 9.25 -5.29
CA ARG A 163 -19.31 7.93 -4.77
C ARG A 163 -20.10 7.52 -3.52
N GLY A 164 -20.39 8.49 -2.64
CA GLY A 164 -21.22 8.26 -1.45
C GLY A 164 -22.68 7.91 -1.76
N LEU A 165 -23.18 8.28 -2.95
CA LEU A 165 -24.56 8.03 -3.39
C LEU A 165 -24.74 6.73 -4.20
N GLU A 166 -23.67 6.15 -4.74
CA GLU A 166 -23.72 4.94 -5.56
C GLU A 166 -24.02 3.67 -4.72
N GLN A 167 -25.16 3.02 -4.98
CA GLN A 167 -25.48 1.67 -4.50
C GLN A 167 -24.54 0.61 -5.14
N GLU A 168 -24.22 -0.45 -4.39
CA GLU A 168 -23.21 -1.45 -4.77
C GLU A 168 -23.62 -2.36 -5.94
N PRO A 169 -22.68 -2.71 -6.84
CA PRO A 169 -22.54 -4.08 -7.32
C PRO A 169 -21.99 -4.97 -6.20
N ALA A 170 -22.50 -6.19 -6.05
CA ALA A 170 -22.13 -7.08 -4.95
C ALA A 170 -20.61 -7.27 -4.82
N TYR A 171 -20.07 -7.03 -3.62
CA TYR A 171 -18.67 -7.20 -3.22
C TYR A 171 -17.94 -8.41 -3.85
N ASP A 172 -18.59 -9.56 -3.92
CA ASP A 172 -18.05 -10.80 -4.49
C ASP A 172 -17.83 -10.75 -6.00
N GLU A 173 -18.67 -10.01 -6.72
CA GLU A 173 -18.63 -9.89 -8.17
C GLU A 173 -17.49 -8.95 -8.61
N LEU A 174 -17.28 -7.87 -7.85
CA LEU A 174 -16.13 -6.98 -8.01
C LEU A 174 -14.81 -7.62 -7.58
N LEU A 175 -14.81 -8.50 -6.55
CA LEU A 175 -13.59 -9.22 -6.15
C LEU A 175 -13.14 -10.11 -7.30
N LYS A 176 -14.08 -10.87 -7.86
CA LYS A 176 -13.84 -11.75 -9.01
C LYS A 176 -13.37 -10.98 -10.24
N GLN A 177 -13.93 -9.82 -10.51
CA GLN A 177 -13.49 -8.96 -11.62
C GLN A 177 -12.11 -8.36 -11.43
N ASN A 178 -11.64 -8.17 -10.20
CA ASN A 178 -10.32 -7.58 -9.93
C ASN A 178 -9.25 -8.62 -9.56
N GLN A 179 -9.65 -9.87 -9.35
CA GLN A 179 -8.78 -10.98 -8.99
C GLN A 179 -7.63 -11.14 -10.00
N HIS A 180 -7.90 -11.04 -11.30
CA HIS A 180 -6.85 -11.18 -12.32
C HIS A 180 -5.84 -10.03 -12.31
N TYR A 181 -6.25 -8.81 -11.91
CA TYR A 181 -5.34 -7.68 -11.75
C TYR A 181 -4.44 -7.86 -10.53
N ILE A 182 -4.99 -8.41 -9.43
CA ILE A 182 -4.23 -8.73 -8.21
C ILE A 182 -3.19 -9.81 -8.51
N GLU A 183 -3.60 -10.89 -9.17
CA GLU A 183 -2.71 -11.99 -9.57
C GLU A 183 -1.60 -11.50 -10.51
N ALA A 184 -1.94 -10.72 -11.53
CA ALA A 184 -0.96 -10.15 -12.45
C ALA A 184 0.05 -9.21 -11.75
N ALA A 185 -0.41 -8.42 -10.77
CA ALA A 185 0.48 -7.55 -9.99
C ALA A 185 1.43 -8.36 -9.09
N GLN A 186 0.92 -9.43 -8.46
CA GLN A 186 1.73 -10.34 -7.66
C GLN A 186 2.78 -11.06 -8.51
N GLU A 187 2.41 -11.55 -9.69
CA GLU A 187 3.34 -12.18 -10.63
C GLU A 187 4.42 -11.20 -11.10
N GLN A 188 4.06 -9.96 -11.44
CA GLN A 188 5.03 -8.93 -11.83
C GLN A 188 6.03 -8.66 -10.70
N PHE A 189 5.57 -8.53 -9.46
CA PHE A 189 6.44 -8.32 -8.31
C PHE A 189 7.40 -9.49 -8.08
N ILE A 190 6.91 -10.73 -8.16
CA ILE A 190 7.73 -11.94 -8.05
C ILE A 190 8.79 -11.97 -9.16
N ASN A 191 8.40 -11.67 -10.39
CA ASN A 191 9.30 -11.64 -11.54
C ASN A 191 10.38 -10.56 -11.41
N GLU A 192 10.06 -9.37 -10.90
CA GLU A 192 11.06 -8.32 -10.63
C GLU A 192 12.04 -8.75 -9.53
N LYS A 193 11.56 -9.36 -8.46
CA LYS A 193 12.40 -9.89 -7.38
C LYS A 193 13.34 -10.98 -7.90
N LEU A 194 12.83 -11.92 -8.70
CA LEU A 194 13.64 -12.95 -9.33
C LEU A 194 14.71 -12.34 -10.25
N LYS A 195 14.32 -11.42 -11.13
CA LYS A 195 15.27 -10.75 -12.05
C LYS A 195 16.38 -10.01 -11.29
N LYS A 196 16.06 -9.36 -10.18
CA LYS A 196 17.05 -8.68 -9.32
C LYS A 196 17.96 -9.69 -8.61
N ALA A 197 17.43 -10.81 -8.14
CA ALA A 197 18.21 -11.89 -7.55
C ALA A 197 19.17 -12.52 -8.56
N THR A 198 18.71 -12.83 -9.77
CA THR A 198 19.53 -13.38 -10.86
C THR A 198 20.68 -12.46 -11.23
N LYS A 199 20.42 -11.16 -11.43
CA LYS A 199 21.48 -10.17 -11.69
C LYS A 199 22.51 -10.07 -10.56
N THR A 200 22.07 -10.23 -9.31
CA THR A 200 22.97 -10.22 -8.15
C THR A 200 23.84 -11.47 -8.13
N MET A 201 23.29 -12.65 -8.44
CA MET A 201 24.05 -13.89 -8.59
C MET A 201 25.06 -13.81 -9.75
N GLU A 202 24.64 -13.30 -10.90
CA GLU A 202 25.54 -13.10 -12.06
C GLU A 202 26.69 -12.14 -11.72
N ALA A 203 26.42 -11.04 -11.03
CA ALA A 203 27.45 -10.10 -10.59
C ALA A 203 28.41 -10.70 -9.54
N LEU A 204 27.93 -11.58 -8.65
CA LEU A 204 28.76 -12.31 -7.69
C LEU A 204 29.65 -13.34 -8.41
N ASN A 205 29.12 -14.06 -9.39
CA ASN A 205 29.88 -15.01 -10.20
C ASN A 205 30.92 -14.31 -11.09
N ALA A 206 30.60 -13.15 -11.65
CA ALA A 206 31.53 -12.34 -12.45
C ALA A 206 32.64 -11.68 -11.62
N ARG A 207 32.46 -11.56 -10.30
CA ARG A 207 33.47 -11.05 -9.35
C ARG A 207 34.27 -12.14 -8.66
N ALA A 208 34.00 -13.42 -8.93
CA ALA A 208 34.85 -14.49 -8.44
C ALA A 208 36.20 -14.41 -9.18
N PRO A 209 37.32 -14.14 -8.48
CA PRO A 209 38.63 -14.32 -9.10
C PRO A 209 38.77 -15.80 -9.47
N GLU A 210 39.42 -16.04 -10.60
CA GLU A 210 39.88 -17.36 -11.03
C GLU A 210 40.87 -17.88 -9.98
N ILE A 211 40.35 -18.47 -8.91
CA ILE A 211 41.16 -19.18 -7.91
C ILE A 211 41.58 -20.47 -8.61
N LEU A 212 42.85 -20.50 -9.01
CA LEU A 212 43.62 -21.73 -9.19
C LEU A 212 43.26 -22.70 -8.05
N LEU A 213 42.54 -23.77 -8.40
CA LEU A 213 42.15 -24.86 -7.51
C LEU A 213 43.36 -25.34 -6.69
N PRO A 214 43.37 -25.22 -5.34
CA PRO A 214 44.04 -26.20 -4.53
C PRO A 214 43.12 -27.42 -4.44
N SER A 215 43.70 -28.59 -4.67
CA SER A 215 43.07 -29.88 -4.45
C SER A 215 42.41 -29.94 -3.05
N SER A 216 41.14 -30.35 -3.04
CA SER A 216 40.24 -30.58 -1.88
C SER A 216 39.48 -29.34 -1.34
N PRO A 217 38.13 -29.31 -1.46
CA PRO A 217 37.32 -28.26 -0.86
C PRO A 217 37.26 -28.43 0.66
N SER A 218 37.55 -27.35 1.40
CA SER A 218 37.43 -27.30 2.86
C SER A 218 36.02 -27.72 3.32
N PRO A 219 35.90 -28.56 4.37
CA PRO A 219 34.61 -29.10 4.87
C PRO A 219 33.53 -28.05 5.13
N MET A 220 33.92 -26.83 5.51
CA MET A 220 32.99 -25.71 5.76
C MET A 220 32.27 -25.21 4.51
N LEU A 221 32.92 -25.21 3.34
CA LEU A 221 32.32 -24.77 2.09
C LEU A 221 31.28 -25.79 1.59
N LYS A 222 31.57 -27.09 1.75
CA LYS A 222 30.60 -28.17 1.50
C LYS A 222 29.40 -28.07 2.45
N PHE A 223 29.64 -27.77 3.74
CA PHE A 223 28.56 -27.59 4.71
C PHE A 223 27.64 -26.42 4.36
N ARG A 224 28.20 -25.26 3.97
CA ARG A 224 27.40 -24.08 3.60
C ARG A 224 26.60 -24.28 2.31
N ALA A 225 27.19 -24.90 1.29
CA ALA A 225 26.50 -25.21 0.05
C ALA A 225 25.35 -26.21 0.28
N ASN A 226 25.59 -27.25 1.09
CA ASN A 226 24.57 -28.24 1.43
C ASN A 226 23.45 -27.66 2.32
N LEU A 227 23.77 -26.73 3.22
CA LEU A 227 22.79 -26.04 4.06
C LEU A 227 21.89 -25.11 3.22
N GLY A 228 22.48 -24.37 2.28
CA GLY A 228 21.73 -23.54 1.34
C GLY A 228 20.78 -24.36 0.45
N ALA A 229 21.28 -25.46 -0.12
CA ALA A 229 20.47 -26.36 -0.93
C ALA A 229 19.34 -27.04 -0.12
N ALA A 230 19.59 -27.42 1.14
CA ALA A 230 18.59 -28.01 2.02
C ALA A 230 17.48 -27.01 2.42
N LEU A 231 17.83 -25.74 2.65
CA LEU A 231 16.85 -24.69 2.98
C LEU A 231 15.96 -24.35 1.78
N ILE A 232 16.53 -24.26 0.58
CA ILE A 232 15.77 -24.01 -0.66
C ILE A 232 14.85 -25.20 -0.95
N LYS A 233 15.33 -26.44 -0.80
CA LYS A 233 14.51 -27.64 -1.02
C LYS A 233 13.37 -27.75 -0.01
N ARG A 234 13.57 -27.30 1.23
CA ARG A 234 12.53 -27.27 2.28
C ARG A 234 11.46 -26.20 2.03
N GLN A 235 11.83 -25.07 1.43
CA GLN A 235 10.87 -24.03 1.01
C GLN A 235 10.05 -24.46 -0.22
N LEU A 236 10.65 -25.22 -1.14
CA LEU A 236 9.98 -25.72 -2.34
C LEU A 236 9.12 -26.98 -2.10
N GLN A 237 9.35 -27.71 -1.01
CA GLN A 237 8.62 -28.91 -0.63
C GLN A 237 7.59 -28.69 0.49
N ALA A 238 7.39 -27.46 0.96
CA ALA A 238 6.33 -27.15 1.92
C ALA A 238 4.97 -27.46 1.25
N PRO A 239 4.20 -28.44 1.74
CA PRO A 239 2.94 -28.79 1.14
C PRO A 239 1.92 -27.68 1.41
N THR A 240 1.23 -27.26 0.34
CA THR A 240 -0.03 -26.52 0.37
C THR A 240 -1.12 -27.42 0.98
N GLU A 241 -1.07 -27.67 2.28
CA GLU A 241 -2.22 -28.21 3.01
C GLU A 241 -3.12 -27.07 3.46
N PHE A 242 -3.91 -26.57 2.51
CA PHE A 242 -5.17 -25.87 2.80
C PHE A 242 -6.25 -26.37 1.84
N SER A 243 -6.58 -27.65 1.92
CA SER A 243 -7.95 -28.12 1.68
C SER A 243 -8.12 -29.54 2.23
N LYS A 244 -8.76 -29.66 3.39
CA LYS A 244 -9.61 -30.81 3.72
C LYS A 244 -10.54 -30.37 4.85
N GLY A 245 -11.83 -30.36 4.51
CA GLY A 245 -12.88 -29.81 5.34
C GLY A 245 -13.00 -30.51 6.68
N ARG A 246 -13.40 -29.73 7.68
CA ARG A 246 -14.18 -30.27 8.79
C ARG A 246 -15.65 -30.08 8.45
N SER A 247 -16.31 -31.19 8.14
CA SER A 247 -17.75 -31.31 8.36
C SER A 247 -18.00 -31.11 9.85
N ILE A 248 -18.83 -30.14 10.18
CA ILE A 248 -19.40 -30.00 11.52
C ILE A 248 -20.66 -30.87 11.50
N GLU A 249 -20.67 -31.95 12.27
CA GLU A 249 -21.91 -32.66 12.59
C GLU A 249 -22.69 -31.87 13.65
N PRO A 250 -24.03 -31.92 13.62
CA PRO A 250 -24.88 -31.17 14.54
C PRO A 250 -25.09 -31.94 15.86
N PHE A 251 -24.88 -31.23 16.96
CA PHE A 251 -25.57 -31.48 18.24
C PHE A 251 -26.04 -30.12 18.77
#